data_AF-A0A533VQM4-F1
#
_entry.id   AF-A0A533VQM4-F1
#
_cell.length_a   1.000
_cell.length_b   1.000
_cell.length_c   1.000
_cell.angle_alpha   90.00
_cell.angle_beta   90.00
_cell.angle_gamma   90.00
#
_symmetry.space_group_name_H-M   'P 1'
#
loop_
_entity.id
_entity.type
_entity.pdbx_description
1 polymer ?
#
loop_
_entity_poly.entity_id
_entity_poly.type
_entity_poly.pdbx_seq_one_letter_code
_entity_poly.pdbx_strand_id
1 'polypeptide(L)'
;MAKVTNTLASLFVEENLKLRKRQAAGTAKFLRVELEEMKRKLDKEERRLSEFKERHLGELPEQVAVNLTTLGRLNAELRLNKENQTRTMEWLEREKLAGQLALARQQYADGNSVPPSVDSLVPDGDAEVITARLAQFRLARLKQELTDLRAHFSEKYPDVIRVKAEIASLERQLAAADSNDGSAAKPDSQVSPSRTQDGKVRSEADKALQTLREEEKVLRQAIATYDRRVDATPRLEQEYQELFGDYKTMKDLYNTLLQRYQEALMSESIEHGKKGDQVRLLDPAILSTRPAAPNRLRLIFIGLILSIGLAGATVWLIEHRDTSFHTLTELEAFTKLPVLARIPRIITKADASRWQRQVWIGTAAALVGLAILAGTTHYIAQGNEQLVWLFESKRS
;
A
#
# COMPACT_ATOMS: atom_id res chain seq x y z
N MET A 1 -0.25 -35.52 -45.94
CA MET A 1 0.40 -34.34 -45.34
C MET A 1 -0.57 -33.19 -45.08
N ALA A 2 -1.30 -32.67 -46.07
CA ALA A 2 -2.20 -31.51 -45.89
C ALA A 2 -3.23 -31.60 -44.74
N LYS A 3 -3.83 -32.79 -44.52
CA LYS A 3 -4.74 -33.01 -43.39
C LYS A 3 -4.03 -32.84 -42.04
N VAL A 4 -2.82 -33.38 -41.93
CA VAL A 4 -2.00 -33.31 -40.71
C VAL A 4 -1.57 -31.88 -40.41
N THR A 5 -1.13 -31.13 -41.42
CA THR A 5 -0.75 -29.72 -41.25
C THR A 5 -1.93 -28.83 -40.86
N ASN A 6 -3.10 -29.01 -41.49
CA ASN A 6 -4.30 -28.26 -41.10
C ASN A 6 -4.76 -28.60 -39.68
N THR A 7 -4.74 -29.89 -39.30
CA THR A 7 -5.08 -30.31 -37.94
C THR A 7 -4.10 -29.71 -36.93
N LEU A 8 -2.79 -29.76 -37.19
CA LEU A 8 -1.78 -29.17 -36.31
C LEU A 8 -1.96 -27.65 -36.17
N ALA A 9 -2.22 -26.95 -37.28
CA ALA A 9 -2.47 -25.50 -37.26
C ALA A 9 -3.73 -25.15 -36.44
N SER A 10 -4.83 -25.91 -36.62
CA SER A 10 -6.05 -25.71 -35.84
C SER A 10 -5.84 -25.97 -34.34
N LEU A 11 -5.10 -27.03 -34.00
CA LEU A 11 -4.79 -27.39 -32.62
C LEU A 11 -3.88 -26.35 -31.97
N PHE A 12 -2.92 -25.81 -32.72
CA PHE A 12 -2.09 -24.70 -32.25
C PHE A 12 -2.92 -23.45 -31.92
N VAL A 13 -3.86 -23.06 -32.80
CA VAL A 13 -4.74 -21.91 -32.56
C VAL A 13 -5.63 -22.15 -31.33
N GLU A 14 -6.20 -23.35 -31.19
CA GLU A 14 -7.03 -23.72 -30.05
C GLU A 14 -6.25 -23.71 -28.73
N GLU A 15 -5.07 -24.33 -28.70
CA GLU A 15 -4.22 -24.39 -27.51
C GLU A 15 -3.69 -23.00 -27.13
N ASN A 16 -3.35 -22.15 -28.11
CA ASN A 16 -2.96 -20.77 -27.85
C ASN A 16 -4.11 -19.96 -27.21
N LEU A 17 -5.34 -20.07 -27.72
CA LEU A 17 -6.52 -19.43 -27.13
C LEU A 17 -6.78 -19.94 -25.71
N LYS A 18 -6.64 -21.25 -25.48
CA LYS A 18 -6.82 -21.87 -24.16
C LYS A 18 -5.75 -21.41 -23.17
N LEU A 19 -4.50 -21.30 -23.61
CA LEU A 19 -3.39 -20.80 -22.81
C LEU A 19 -3.62 -19.34 -22.41
N ARG A 20 -3.96 -18.46 -23.36
CA ARG A 20 -4.23 -17.04 -23.08
C ARG A 20 -5.38 -16.83 -22.12
N LYS A 21 -6.50 -17.56 -22.31
CA LYS A 21 -7.63 -17.53 -21.37
C LYS A 21 -7.22 -17.95 -19.97
N ARG A 22 -6.47 -19.05 -19.84
CA ARG A 22 -5.97 -19.52 -18.53
C ARG A 22 -5.02 -18.52 -17.89
N GLN A 23 -4.13 -17.90 -18.67
CA GLN A 23 -3.21 -16.87 -18.18
C GLN A 23 -3.97 -15.63 -17.70
N ALA A 24 -4.92 -15.10 -18.49
CA ALA A 24 -5.71 -13.94 -18.12
C ALA A 24 -6.54 -14.19 -16.84
N ALA A 25 -7.26 -15.32 -16.77
CA ALA A 25 -8.00 -15.72 -15.58
C ALA A 25 -7.09 -15.96 -14.36
N GLY A 26 -5.89 -16.51 -14.58
CA GLY A 26 -4.88 -16.71 -13.55
C GLY A 26 -4.40 -15.38 -12.95
N THR A 27 -4.08 -14.40 -13.80
CA THR A 27 -3.68 -13.05 -13.37
C THR A 27 -4.79 -12.35 -12.60
N ALA A 28 -6.04 -12.39 -13.09
CA ALA A 28 -7.17 -11.79 -12.39
C ALA A 28 -7.41 -12.44 -11.02
N LYS A 29 -7.30 -13.77 -10.94
CA LYS A 29 -7.42 -14.50 -9.67
C LYS A 29 -6.29 -14.15 -8.69
N PHE A 30 -5.05 -14.06 -9.16
CA PHE A 30 -3.90 -13.65 -8.34
C PHE A 30 -4.11 -12.26 -7.75
N LEU A 31 -4.46 -11.28 -8.59
CA LEU A 31 -4.72 -9.90 -8.16
C LEU A 31 -5.90 -9.80 -7.19
N ARG A 32 -6.95 -10.62 -7.35
CA ARG A 32 -8.06 -10.67 -6.40
C ARG A 32 -7.60 -11.10 -5.01
N VAL A 33 -6.79 -12.15 -4.93
CA VAL A 33 -6.28 -12.66 -3.64
C VAL A 33 -5.37 -11.61 -2.98
N GLU A 34 -4.47 -11.01 -3.75
CA GLU A 34 -3.59 -9.95 -3.25
C GLU A 34 -4.39 -8.73 -2.76
N LEU A 35 -5.46 -8.35 -3.48
CA LEU A 35 -6.34 -7.25 -3.10
C LEU A 35 -7.10 -7.55 -1.80
N GLU A 36 -7.58 -8.77 -1.62
CA GLU A 36 -8.22 -9.19 -0.36
C GLU A 36 -7.23 -9.16 0.83
N GLU A 37 -5.99 -9.60 0.62
CA GLU A 37 -4.95 -9.52 1.63
C GLU A 37 -4.57 -8.07 1.96
N MET A 38 -4.37 -7.24 0.93
CA MET A 38 -4.06 -5.82 1.11
C MET A 38 -5.19 -5.05 1.76
N LYS A 39 -6.46 -5.39 1.46
CA LYS A 39 -7.61 -4.83 2.16
C LYS A 39 -7.57 -5.15 3.65
N ARG A 40 -7.28 -6.40 4.03
CA ARG A 40 -7.16 -6.77 5.45
C ARG A 40 -6.03 -6.02 6.16
N LYS A 41 -4.90 -5.80 5.47
CA LYS A 41 -3.78 -4.98 6.00
C LYS A 41 -4.20 -3.51 6.14
N LEU A 42 -4.86 -2.95 5.14
CA LEU A 42 -5.38 -1.57 5.17
C LEU A 42 -6.39 -1.38 6.30
N ASP A 43 -7.36 -2.27 6.45
CA ASP A 43 -8.36 -2.22 7.52
C ASP A 43 -7.69 -2.27 8.92
N LYS A 44 -6.57 -2.99 9.05
CA LYS A 44 -5.79 -3.06 10.29
C LYS A 44 -5.08 -1.75 10.60
N GLU A 45 -4.43 -1.13 9.61
CA GLU A 45 -3.79 0.18 9.80
C GLU A 45 -4.81 1.31 10.00
N GLU A 46 -5.96 1.26 9.32
CA GLU A 46 -7.05 2.21 9.53
C GLU A 46 -7.60 2.13 10.96
N ARG A 47 -7.76 0.93 11.51
CA ARG A 47 -8.14 0.75 12.92
C ARG A 47 -7.10 1.31 13.87
N ARG A 48 -5.81 1.06 13.64
CA ARG A 48 -4.72 1.62 14.47
C ARG A 48 -4.73 3.14 14.44
N LEU A 49 -4.91 3.74 13.25
CA LEU A 49 -5.02 5.17 13.08
C LEU A 49 -6.25 5.74 13.81
N SER A 50 -7.40 5.05 13.72
CA SER A 50 -8.61 5.45 14.45
C SER A 50 -8.42 5.37 15.96
N GLU A 51 -7.88 4.26 16.46
CA GLU A 51 -7.59 4.08 17.89
C GLU A 51 -6.61 5.14 18.41
N PHE A 52 -5.60 5.48 17.61
CA PHE A 52 -4.66 6.57 17.93
C PHE A 52 -5.40 7.92 18.02
N LYS A 53 -6.24 8.23 17.03
CA LYS A 53 -7.04 9.47 17.03
C LYS A 53 -8.00 9.55 18.22
N GLU A 54 -8.64 8.44 18.58
CA GLU A 54 -9.55 8.36 19.72
C GLU A 54 -8.84 8.54 21.07
N ARG A 55 -7.65 7.95 21.24
CA ARG A 55 -6.87 8.09 22.49
C ARG A 55 -6.31 9.49 22.69
N HIS A 56 -6.01 10.21 21.61
CA HIS A 56 -5.37 11.53 21.62
C HIS A 56 -6.31 12.68 21.20
N LEU A 57 -7.61 12.53 21.45
CA LEU A 57 -8.62 13.57 21.21
C LEU A 57 -8.25 14.88 21.91
N GLY A 58 -8.11 15.97 21.13
CA GLY A 58 -7.73 17.30 21.63
C GLY A 58 -6.23 17.58 21.56
N GLU A 59 -5.40 16.57 21.32
CA GLU A 59 -3.93 16.66 21.22
C GLU A 59 -3.42 16.43 19.79
N LEU A 60 -4.36 16.29 18.85
CA LEU A 60 -4.07 15.99 17.46
C LEU A 60 -3.35 17.16 16.77
N PRO A 61 -2.40 16.87 15.87
CA PRO A 61 -1.69 17.89 15.09
C PRO A 61 -2.63 18.80 14.29
N GLU A 62 -3.69 18.23 13.71
CA GLU A 62 -4.74 18.96 12.99
C GLU A 62 -5.51 19.95 13.90
N GLN A 63 -5.48 19.75 15.22
CA GLN A 63 -6.19 20.56 16.21
C GLN A 63 -5.29 21.62 16.87
N VAL A 64 -3.97 21.61 16.63
CA VAL A 64 -3.01 22.57 17.23
C VAL A 64 -3.41 24.01 16.93
N ALA A 65 -3.77 24.32 15.67
CA ALA A 65 -4.18 25.66 15.29
C ALA A 65 -5.43 26.13 16.09
N VAL A 66 -6.39 25.23 16.31
CA VAL A 66 -7.60 25.51 17.11
C VAL A 66 -7.25 25.65 18.59
N ASN A 67 -6.33 24.84 19.10
CA ASN A 67 -5.86 24.92 20.48
C ASN A 67 -5.12 26.25 20.74
N LEU A 68 -4.23 26.67 19.84
CA LEU A 68 -3.48 27.93 19.94
C LEU A 68 -4.40 29.16 19.87
N THR A 69 -5.39 29.15 18.98
CA THR A 69 -6.39 30.24 18.91
C THR A 69 -7.24 30.30 20.18
N THR A 70 -7.64 29.13 20.71
CA THR A 70 -8.36 29.05 21.98
C THR A 70 -7.51 29.53 23.16
N LEU A 71 -6.22 29.17 23.21
CA LEU A 71 -5.26 29.68 24.19
C LEU A 71 -5.11 31.19 24.11
N GLY A 72 -5.02 31.76 22.91
CA GLY A 72 -4.97 33.21 22.71
C GLY A 72 -6.20 33.91 23.30
N ARG A 73 -7.39 33.35 23.05
CA ARG A 73 -8.66 33.85 23.62
C ARG A 73 -8.69 33.74 25.14
N LEU A 74 -8.35 32.58 25.71
CA LEU A 74 -8.33 32.37 27.16
C LEU A 74 -7.31 33.28 27.86
N ASN A 75 -6.14 33.50 27.27
CA ASN A 75 -5.14 34.42 27.80
C ASN A 75 -5.62 35.88 27.76
N ALA A 76 -6.34 36.28 26.71
CA ALA A 76 -6.97 37.61 26.64
C ALA A 76 -8.05 37.77 27.72
N GLU A 77 -8.89 36.75 27.91
CA GLU A 77 -9.94 36.73 28.93
C GLU A 77 -9.35 36.77 30.36
N LEU A 78 -8.29 36.01 30.62
CA LEU A 78 -7.55 36.06 31.89
C LEU A 78 -6.97 37.45 32.15
N ARG A 79 -6.42 38.11 31.12
CA ARG A 79 -5.88 39.46 31.25
C ARG A 79 -6.98 40.46 31.62
N LEU A 80 -8.14 40.38 30.97
CA LEU A 80 -9.30 41.23 31.27
C LEU A 80 -9.85 40.96 32.68
N ASN A 81 -9.95 39.69 33.09
CA ASN A 81 -10.36 39.33 34.44
C ASN A 81 -9.40 39.91 35.49
N LYS A 82 -8.09 39.79 35.29
CA LYS A 82 -7.08 40.42 36.18
C LYS A 82 -7.19 41.94 36.22
N GLU A 83 -7.44 42.59 35.09
CA GLU A 83 -7.65 44.04 35.05
C GLU A 83 -8.90 44.45 35.85
N ASN A 84 -10.00 43.70 35.73
CA ASN A 84 -11.21 43.91 36.51
C ASN A 84 -10.98 43.68 38.01
N GLN A 85 -10.17 42.68 38.39
CA GLN A 85 -9.77 42.47 39.77
C GLN A 85 -8.99 43.69 40.31
N THR A 86 -7.99 44.18 39.57
CA THR A 86 -7.19 45.35 39.96
C THR A 86 -8.07 46.58 40.14
N ARG A 87 -8.97 46.86 39.18
CA ARG A 87 -9.92 47.99 39.28
C ARG A 87 -10.82 47.89 40.52
N THR A 88 -11.30 46.68 40.83
CA THR A 88 -12.13 46.41 42.01
C THR A 88 -11.35 46.63 43.31
N MET A 89 -10.08 46.19 43.35
CA MET A 89 -9.18 46.40 44.49
C MET A 89 -8.87 47.89 44.70
N GLU A 90 -8.53 48.62 43.63
CA GLU A 90 -8.27 50.06 43.68
C GLU A 90 -9.51 50.83 44.16
N TRP A 91 -10.70 50.45 43.69
CA TRP A 91 -11.95 51.04 44.15
C TRP A 91 -12.18 50.78 45.65
N LEU A 92 -11.93 49.56 46.12
CA LEU A 92 -12.07 49.19 47.53
C LEU A 92 -11.08 49.95 48.42
N GLU A 93 -9.84 50.17 47.96
CA GLU A 93 -8.84 50.97 48.67
C GLU A 93 -9.24 52.44 48.76
N ARG A 94 -9.72 53.03 47.66
CA ARG A 94 -10.23 54.40 47.65
C ARG A 94 -11.39 54.57 48.62
N GLU A 95 -12.31 53.62 48.66
CA GLU A 95 -13.46 53.63 49.57
C GLU A 95 -13.02 53.49 51.04
N LYS A 96 -12.03 52.63 51.32
CA LYS A 96 -11.43 52.51 52.66
C LYS A 96 -10.80 53.82 53.12
N LEU A 97 -10.04 54.49 52.24
CA LEU A 97 -9.44 55.79 52.52
C LEU A 97 -10.50 56.88 52.72
N ALA A 98 -11.54 56.92 51.88
CA ALA A 98 -12.65 57.86 52.02
C ALA A 98 -13.38 57.69 53.37
N GLY A 99 -13.68 56.45 53.76
CA GLY A 99 -14.26 56.13 55.07
C GLY A 99 -13.36 56.53 56.24
N GLN A 100 -12.05 56.31 56.15
CA GLN A 100 -11.09 56.76 57.18
C GLN A 100 -11.06 58.30 57.29
N LEU A 101 -11.08 59.01 56.17
CA LEU A 101 -11.13 60.47 56.13
C LEU A 101 -12.46 61.02 56.69
N ALA A 102 -13.58 60.34 56.42
CA ALA A 102 -14.89 60.70 56.96
C ALA A 102 -14.96 60.52 58.48
N LEU A 103 -14.43 59.41 59.00
CA LEU A 103 -14.31 59.17 60.45
C LEU A 103 -13.41 60.21 61.11
N ALA A 104 -12.27 60.53 60.49
CA ALA A 104 -11.39 61.59 60.98
C ALA A 104 -12.12 62.94 61.05
N ARG A 105 -12.81 63.34 59.96
CA ARG A 105 -13.63 64.57 59.93
C ARG A 105 -14.73 64.60 60.99
N GLN A 106 -15.39 63.47 61.23
CA GLN A 106 -16.43 63.39 62.26
C GLN A 106 -15.85 63.53 63.67
N GLN A 107 -14.68 62.93 63.94
CA GLN A 107 -13.96 63.14 65.20
C GLN A 107 -13.58 64.62 65.41
N TYR A 108 -13.22 65.33 64.35
CA TYR A 108 -13.01 66.79 64.40
C TYR A 108 -14.31 67.60 64.53
N ALA A 109 -15.47 67.06 64.14
CA ALA A 109 -16.76 67.72 64.28
C ALA A 109 -17.38 67.56 65.68
N ASP A 110 -17.14 66.44 66.35
CA ASP A 110 -17.67 66.13 67.69
C ASP A 110 -16.78 66.64 68.84
N GLY A 111 -15.63 67.28 68.55
CA GLY A 111 -14.76 67.90 69.57
C GLY A 111 -13.87 69.00 68.99
N ASN A 112 -14.06 70.24 69.45
CA ASN A 112 -13.25 71.45 69.28
C ASN A 112 -12.02 71.37 68.35
N SER A 113 -12.09 71.93 67.13
CA SER A 113 -11.11 72.90 66.60
C SER A 113 -11.40 73.34 65.16
N VAL A 114 -11.00 74.58 64.87
CA VAL A 114 -11.27 75.47 63.72
C VAL A 114 -10.54 75.00 62.43
N PRO A 115 -10.98 75.34 61.20
CA PRO A 115 -10.37 74.86 59.96
C PRO A 115 -8.91 75.33 59.81
N PRO A 116 -8.02 74.60 59.12
CA PRO A 116 -6.65 75.06 58.92
C PRO A 116 -6.64 76.21 57.92
N SER A 117 -6.54 77.43 58.42
CA SER A 117 -5.85 78.48 57.68
C SER A 117 -4.36 78.13 57.65
N VAL A 118 -3.79 78.14 56.44
CA VAL A 118 -2.36 78.02 56.16
C VAL A 118 -1.61 79.23 56.72
N ASP A 119 -1.42 79.25 58.03
CA ASP A 119 -0.31 79.91 58.70
C ASP A 119 -0.54 79.75 60.21
N SER A 120 0.49 79.24 60.89
CA SER A 120 0.77 79.41 62.32
C SER A 120 0.47 78.24 63.28
N LEU A 121 1.58 77.83 63.95
CA LEU A 121 1.75 77.31 65.31
C LEU A 121 1.71 75.78 65.59
N VAL A 122 2.88 75.30 66.07
CA VAL A 122 3.16 74.53 67.31
C VAL A 122 2.23 73.33 67.64
N PRO A 123 2.78 72.12 67.87
CA PRO A 123 2.00 70.89 67.96
C PRO A 123 1.40 70.69 69.36
N ASP A 124 0.07 70.65 69.44
CA ASP A 124 -0.65 69.98 70.53
C ASP A 124 -0.73 68.47 70.23
N GLY A 125 -0.66 67.65 71.28
CA GLY A 125 -0.31 66.22 71.28
C GLY A 125 -1.18 65.25 70.45
N ASP A 126 -2.25 65.71 69.83
CA ASP A 126 -3.17 64.87 69.06
C ASP A 126 -2.65 64.56 67.64
N ALA A 127 -1.77 65.41 67.09
CA ALA A 127 -1.13 65.18 65.79
C ALA A 127 -0.04 64.10 65.83
N GLU A 128 0.61 63.92 66.99
CA GLU A 128 1.69 62.95 67.18
C GLU A 128 1.15 61.51 67.21
N VAL A 129 0.00 61.29 67.84
CA VAL A 129 -0.68 59.98 67.88
C VAL A 129 -1.18 59.54 66.49
N ILE A 130 -1.72 60.47 65.70
CA ILE A 130 -2.19 60.18 64.34
C ILE A 130 -1.02 59.89 63.39
N THR A 131 0.07 60.68 63.49
CA THR A 131 1.28 60.43 62.68
C THR A 131 1.98 59.13 63.07
N ALA A 132 2.02 58.78 64.36
CA ALA A 132 2.52 57.50 64.83
C ALA A 132 1.68 56.32 64.30
N ARG A 133 0.35 56.41 64.33
CA ARG A 133 -0.53 55.35 63.80
C ARG A 133 -0.42 55.18 62.28
N LEU A 134 -0.26 56.27 61.54
CA LEU A 134 0.00 56.26 60.10
C LEU A 134 1.38 55.66 59.78
N ALA A 135 2.40 55.99 60.58
CA ALA A 135 3.74 55.44 60.47
C ALA A 135 3.77 53.93 60.77
N GLN A 136 3.01 53.45 61.76
CA GLN A 136 2.82 52.02 62.04
C GLN A 136 2.16 51.28 60.86
N PHE A 137 1.14 51.87 60.23
CA PHE A 137 0.49 51.29 59.05
C PHE A 137 1.44 51.21 57.85
N ARG A 138 2.23 52.27 57.59
CA ARG A 138 3.27 52.27 56.56
C ARG A 138 4.34 51.22 56.82
N LEU A 139 4.76 51.05 58.08
CA LEU A 139 5.72 50.04 58.48
C LEU A 139 5.21 48.61 58.14
N ALA A 140 3.96 48.30 58.46
CA ALA A 140 3.36 47.00 58.16
C ALA A 140 3.34 46.72 56.65
N ARG A 141 2.97 47.72 55.84
CA ARG A 141 2.99 47.62 54.37
C ARG A 141 4.40 47.39 53.83
N LEU A 142 5.39 48.18 54.27
CA LEU A 142 6.78 48.02 53.82
C LEU A 142 7.36 46.67 54.20
N LYS A 143 7.01 46.11 55.38
CA LYS A 143 7.39 44.75 55.77
C LYS A 143 6.79 43.69 54.83
N GLN A 144 5.54 43.86 54.42
CA GLN A 144 4.90 42.95 53.47
C GLN A 144 5.54 43.06 52.08
N GLU A 145 5.76 44.26 51.58
CA GLU A 145 6.46 44.52 50.30
C GLU A 145 7.88 43.92 50.30
N LEU A 146 8.61 44.03 51.41
CA LEU A 146 9.91 43.39 51.58
C LEU A 146 9.82 41.86 51.50
N THR A 147 8.74 41.27 51.99
CA THR A 147 8.51 39.82 51.95
C THR A 147 8.28 39.36 50.50
N ASP A 148 7.50 40.12 49.73
CA ASP A 148 7.23 39.86 48.31
C ASP A 148 8.49 40.06 47.44
N LEU A 149 9.27 41.11 47.73
CA LEU A 149 10.55 41.36 47.06
C LEU A 149 11.56 40.25 47.36
N ARG A 150 11.64 39.76 48.60
CA ARG A 150 12.53 38.64 48.98
C ARG A 150 12.14 37.31 48.34
N ALA A 151 10.90 37.13 47.91
CA ALA A 151 10.49 35.94 47.17
C ALA A 151 11.09 35.88 45.76
N HIS A 152 11.53 37.02 45.20
CA HIS A 152 12.00 37.12 43.81
C HIS A 152 13.43 37.67 43.68
N PHE A 153 13.91 38.43 44.67
CA PHE A 153 15.19 39.14 44.62
C PHE A 153 16.07 38.83 45.84
N SER A 154 17.39 38.78 45.64
CA SER A 154 18.36 38.55 46.71
C SER A 154 18.52 39.78 47.63
N GLU A 155 19.07 39.57 48.83
CA GLU A 155 19.27 40.65 49.81
C GLU A 155 20.16 41.82 49.33
N LYS A 156 20.93 41.64 48.25
CA LYS A 156 21.82 42.66 47.69
C LYS A 156 21.17 43.52 46.59
N TYR A 157 19.91 43.27 46.24
CA TYR A 157 19.22 44.01 45.20
C TYR A 157 18.88 45.44 45.68
N PRO A 158 19.05 46.49 44.83
CA PRO A 158 18.89 47.89 45.25
C PRO A 158 17.55 48.19 45.94
N ASP A 159 16.45 47.63 45.45
CA ASP A 159 15.11 47.87 46.02
C ASP A 159 14.92 47.20 47.38
N VAL A 160 15.48 46.02 47.60
CA VAL A 160 15.45 45.33 48.90
C VAL A 160 16.23 46.15 49.94
N ILE A 161 17.40 46.69 49.55
CA ILE A 161 18.22 47.54 50.41
C ILE A 161 17.47 48.84 50.74
N ARG A 162 16.84 49.48 49.75
CA ARG A 162 16.06 50.71 49.92
C ARG A 162 14.90 50.51 50.90
N VAL A 163 14.07 49.48 50.67
CA VAL A 163 12.91 49.18 51.53
C VAL A 163 13.35 48.81 52.95
N LYS A 164 14.45 48.05 53.10
CA LYS A 164 15.01 47.71 54.42
C LYS A 164 15.52 48.95 55.16
N ALA A 165 16.14 49.90 54.47
CA ALA A 165 16.58 51.17 55.05
C ALA A 165 15.40 52.06 55.47
N GLU A 166 14.33 52.07 54.68
CA GLU A 166 13.09 52.82 54.94
C GLU A 166 12.28 52.23 56.12
N ILE A 167 12.25 50.91 56.27
CA ILE A 167 11.73 50.24 57.47
C ILE A 167 12.55 50.64 58.70
N ALA A 168 13.89 50.59 58.61
CA ALA A 168 14.76 50.91 59.73
C ALA A 168 14.64 52.38 60.18
N SER A 169 14.40 53.31 59.25
CA SER A 169 14.17 54.72 59.60
C SER A 169 12.80 54.94 60.24
N LEU A 170 11.75 54.29 59.74
CA LEU A 170 10.41 54.33 60.32
C LEU A 170 10.34 53.69 61.71
N GLU A 171 11.02 52.56 61.94
CA GLU A 171 11.10 51.92 63.26
C GLU A 171 11.79 52.82 64.29
N ARG A 172 12.83 53.57 63.89
CA ARG A 172 13.49 54.55 64.77
C ARG A 172 12.59 55.73 65.10
N GLN A 173 11.79 56.20 64.14
CA GLN A 173 10.84 57.30 64.36
C GLN A 173 9.71 56.88 65.31
N LEU A 174 9.22 55.65 65.19
CA LEU A 174 8.22 55.09 66.10
C LEU A 174 8.78 54.87 67.51
N ALA A 175 10.00 54.34 67.63
CA ALA A 175 10.64 54.15 68.92
C ALA A 175 10.95 55.46 69.65
N ALA A 176 11.18 56.56 68.91
CA ALA A 176 11.34 57.89 69.49
C ALA A 176 10.00 58.47 69.97
N ALA A 177 8.90 58.21 69.25
CA ALA A 177 7.55 58.62 69.65
C ALA A 177 7.03 57.87 70.88
N ASP A 178 7.36 56.57 71.04
CA ASP A 178 6.98 55.77 72.21
C ASP A 178 7.71 56.19 73.52
N SER A 179 8.73 57.05 73.43
CA SER A 179 9.50 57.51 74.60
C SER A 179 8.93 58.77 75.27
N ASN A 180 7.94 59.42 74.65
CA ASN A 180 7.17 60.52 75.23
C ASN A 180 5.71 60.09 75.42
N ASP A 181 5.34 59.97 76.68
CA ASP A 181 3.99 59.82 77.22
C ASP A 181 3.36 58.42 77.27
N GLY A 182 3.36 57.88 78.48
CA GLY A 182 2.48 56.78 78.88
C GLY A 182 1.13 57.33 79.30
N SER A 183 0.09 57.07 78.53
CA SER A 183 -1.27 56.98 79.07
C SER A 183 -2.16 56.16 78.15
N ALA A 184 -2.48 54.97 78.62
CA ALA A 184 -3.43 54.06 77.99
C ALA A 184 -4.85 54.59 78.21
N ALA A 185 -5.47 55.17 77.18
CA ALA A 185 -6.91 55.38 77.12
C ALA A 185 -7.54 54.32 76.22
N LYS A 186 -8.35 53.44 76.83
CA LYS A 186 -9.19 52.45 76.15
C LYS A 186 -10.23 53.17 75.27
N PRO A 187 -10.54 52.68 74.05
CA PRO A 187 -11.59 53.27 73.25
C PRO A 187 -12.95 52.69 73.66
N ASP A 188 -13.77 53.53 74.29
CA ASP A 188 -15.18 53.26 74.49
C ASP A 188 -15.93 53.42 73.17
N SER A 189 -16.78 52.45 72.86
CA SER A 189 -17.45 52.33 71.57
C SER A 189 -18.78 53.07 71.60
N GLN A 190 -18.93 54.13 70.81
CA GLN A 190 -20.24 54.59 70.36
C GLN A 190 -20.34 54.54 68.84
N VAL A 191 -21.37 53.82 68.40
CA VAL A 191 -21.65 53.43 67.02
C VAL A 191 -22.48 54.53 66.37
N SER A 192 -21.89 55.29 65.44
CA SER A 192 -22.64 56.16 64.54
C SER A 192 -23.23 55.38 63.34
N PRO A 193 -24.39 55.78 62.79
CA PRO A 193 -25.21 54.98 61.88
C PRO A 193 -24.69 54.86 60.43
N SER A 194 -23.57 55.50 60.08
CA SER A 194 -23.02 55.48 58.71
C SER A 194 -22.35 54.15 58.34
N ARG A 195 -22.07 53.26 59.31
CA ARG A 195 -21.45 51.93 59.05
C ARG A 195 -22.31 51.00 58.19
N THR A 196 -23.64 51.17 58.16
CA THR A 196 -24.53 50.22 57.46
C THR A 196 -24.57 50.38 55.95
N GLN A 197 -24.22 51.55 55.39
CA GLN A 197 -24.08 51.73 53.93
C GLN A 197 -22.67 51.30 53.47
N ASP A 198 -21.61 51.69 54.19
CA ASP A 198 -20.23 51.29 53.90
C ASP A 198 -20.03 49.76 53.97
N GLY A 199 -20.69 49.09 54.91
CA GLY A 199 -20.61 47.64 55.07
C GLY A 199 -21.26 46.87 53.90
N LYS A 200 -22.33 47.40 53.31
CA LYS A 200 -23.00 46.77 52.15
C LYS A 200 -22.15 46.89 50.89
N VAL A 201 -21.66 48.11 50.63
CA VAL A 201 -20.79 48.44 49.49
C VAL A 201 -19.49 47.61 49.50
N ARG A 202 -18.88 47.42 50.68
CA ARG A 202 -17.72 46.53 50.85
C ARG A 202 -18.07 45.06 50.65
N SER A 203 -19.17 44.59 51.23
CA SER A 203 -19.59 43.19 51.09
C SER A 203 -19.89 42.82 49.63
N GLU A 204 -20.48 43.74 48.85
CA GLU A 204 -20.74 43.53 47.42
C GLU A 204 -19.44 43.45 46.61
N ALA A 205 -18.46 44.32 46.89
CA ALA A 205 -17.17 44.28 46.22
C ALA A 205 -16.29 43.09 46.63
N ASP A 206 -16.33 42.68 47.90
CA ASP A 206 -15.64 41.47 48.36
C ASP A 206 -16.21 40.22 47.65
N LYS A 207 -17.55 40.17 47.47
CA LYS A 207 -18.20 39.12 46.67
C LYS A 207 -17.77 39.17 45.20
N ALA A 208 -17.76 40.35 44.58
CA ALA A 208 -17.31 40.53 43.19
C ALA A 208 -15.83 40.12 43.01
N LEU A 209 -14.98 40.41 44.00
CA LEU A 209 -13.59 39.98 43.99
C LEU A 209 -13.47 38.46 44.11
N GLN A 210 -14.30 37.84 44.94
CA GLN A 210 -14.34 36.39 45.08
C GLN A 210 -14.79 35.70 43.78
N THR A 211 -15.81 36.22 43.09
CA THR A 211 -16.25 35.66 41.80
C THR A 211 -15.15 35.80 40.74
N LEU A 212 -14.50 36.95 40.66
CA LEU A 212 -13.39 37.16 39.72
C LEU A 212 -12.19 36.23 40.01
N ARG A 213 -11.91 35.92 41.27
CA ARG A 213 -10.85 34.96 41.65
C ARG A 213 -11.18 33.53 41.28
N GLU A 214 -12.44 33.11 41.45
CA GLU A 214 -12.88 31.78 41.01
C GLU A 214 -12.85 31.67 39.48
N GLU A 215 -13.29 32.70 38.76
CA GLU A 215 -13.15 32.78 37.30
C GLU A 215 -11.68 32.70 36.86
N GLU A 216 -10.78 33.44 37.52
CA GLU A 216 -9.35 33.35 37.24
C GLU A 216 -8.81 31.91 37.42
N LYS A 217 -9.23 31.23 38.48
CA LYS A 217 -8.82 29.84 38.75
C LYS A 217 -9.31 28.91 37.63
N VAL A 218 -10.56 29.04 37.19
CA VAL A 218 -11.12 28.28 36.08
C VAL A 218 -10.37 28.56 34.78
N LEU A 219 -10.11 29.84 34.47
CA LEU A 219 -9.36 30.25 33.28
C LEU A 219 -7.93 29.69 33.31
N ARG A 220 -7.23 29.75 34.45
CA ARG A 220 -5.88 29.17 34.61
C ARG A 220 -5.89 27.65 34.42
N GLN A 221 -6.90 26.94 34.93
CA GLN A 221 -7.04 25.49 34.73
C GLN A 221 -7.31 25.15 33.25
N ALA A 222 -8.15 25.94 32.58
CA ALA A 222 -8.41 25.78 31.15
C ALA A 222 -7.12 26.01 30.34
N ILE A 223 -6.41 27.11 30.58
CA ILE A 223 -5.13 27.42 29.93
C ILE A 223 -4.12 26.28 30.13
N ALA A 224 -3.92 25.82 31.37
CA ALA A 224 -3.01 24.71 31.66
C ALA A 224 -3.39 23.40 30.95
N THR A 225 -4.68 23.16 30.71
CA THR A 225 -5.14 22.00 29.95
C THR A 225 -4.79 22.12 28.47
N TYR A 226 -5.01 23.29 27.88
CA TYR A 226 -4.66 23.52 26.47
C TYR A 226 -3.14 23.63 26.24
N ASP A 227 -2.37 24.19 27.18
CA ASP A 227 -0.91 24.20 27.11
C ASP A 227 -0.35 22.78 27.07
N ARG A 228 -0.83 21.88 27.96
CA ARG A 228 -0.44 20.46 27.93
C ARG A 228 -0.74 19.80 26.59
N ARG A 229 -1.89 20.12 25.98
CA ARG A 229 -2.27 19.56 24.68
C ARG A 229 -1.30 20.00 23.58
N VAL A 230 -0.94 21.28 23.56
CA VAL A 230 0.02 21.85 22.60
C VAL A 230 1.43 21.31 22.83
N ASP A 231 1.87 21.22 24.09
CA ASP A 231 3.20 20.72 24.47
C ASP A 231 3.39 19.23 24.15
N ALA A 232 2.32 18.43 24.26
CA ALA A 232 2.35 17.01 23.91
C ALA A 232 2.37 16.78 22.39
N THR A 233 1.92 17.77 21.60
CA THR A 233 1.68 17.57 20.16
C THR A 233 2.94 17.19 19.36
N PRO A 234 4.14 17.79 19.54
CA PRO A 234 5.30 17.48 18.69
C PRO A 234 5.71 15.99 18.68
N ARG A 235 5.55 15.30 19.81
CA ARG A 235 5.82 13.84 19.89
C ARG A 235 4.72 13.04 19.21
N LEU A 236 3.47 13.41 19.44
CA LEU A 236 2.30 12.78 18.82
C LEU A 236 2.25 13.01 17.31
N GLU A 237 2.77 14.15 16.83
CA GLU A 237 2.87 14.46 15.41
C GLU A 237 3.83 13.49 14.70
N GLN A 238 4.96 13.15 15.30
CA GLN A 238 5.87 12.16 14.70
C GLN A 238 5.19 10.80 14.54
N GLU A 239 4.56 10.31 15.60
CA GLU A 239 3.83 9.03 15.58
C GLU A 239 2.63 9.08 14.62
N TYR A 240 1.89 10.20 14.59
CA TYR A 240 0.79 10.42 13.67
C TYR A 240 1.24 10.39 12.22
N GLN A 241 2.34 11.07 11.88
CA GLN A 241 2.86 11.12 10.51
C GLN A 241 3.35 9.76 10.04
N GLU A 242 3.96 8.95 10.91
CA GLU A 242 4.32 7.56 10.60
C GLU A 242 3.07 6.73 10.30
N LEU A 243 2.09 6.74 11.21
CA LEU A 243 0.86 5.96 11.09
C LEU A 243 0.00 6.39 9.89
N PHE A 244 -0.11 7.70 9.66
CA PHE A 244 -0.82 8.27 8.52
C PHE A 244 -0.09 8.02 7.21
N GLY A 245 1.25 8.10 7.22
CA GLY A 245 2.10 7.75 6.09
C GLY A 245 1.88 6.31 5.66
N ASP A 246 1.97 5.36 6.60
CA ASP A 246 1.73 3.94 6.36
C ASP A 246 0.31 3.69 5.83
N TYR A 247 -0.71 4.26 6.48
CA TYR A 247 -2.10 4.18 6.00
C TYR A 247 -2.22 4.69 4.55
N LYS A 248 -1.64 5.86 4.26
CA LYS A 248 -1.69 6.47 2.93
C LYS A 248 -1.02 5.58 1.89
N THR A 249 0.18 5.09 2.17
CA THR A 249 0.92 4.20 1.26
C THR A 249 0.14 2.90 1.01
N MET A 250 -0.44 2.29 2.06
CA MET A 250 -1.25 1.08 1.92
C MET A 250 -2.52 1.33 1.10
N LYS A 251 -3.16 2.48 1.29
CA LYS A 251 -4.34 2.90 0.54
C LYS A 251 -4.02 3.13 -0.94
N ASP A 252 -2.90 3.79 -1.23
CA ASP A 252 -2.43 4.04 -2.60
C ASP A 252 -2.05 2.72 -3.30
N LEU A 253 -1.39 1.80 -2.60
CA LEU A 253 -1.09 0.46 -3.11
C LEU A 253 -2.36 -0.35 -3.37
N TYR A 254 -3.33 -0.30 -2.44
CA TYR A 254 -4.64 -0.94 -2.63
C TYR A 254 -5.36 -0.41 -3.87
N ASN A 255 -5.41 0.91 -4.05
CA ASN A 255 -6.03 1.54 -5.22
C ASN A 255 -5.32 1.13 -6.52
N THR A 256 -3.99 1.04 -6.49
CA THR A 256 -3.20 0.58 -7.64
C THR A 256 -3.50 -0.88 -7.98
N LEU A 257 -3.59 -1.76 -6.98
CA LEU A 257 -3.96 -3.17 -7.16
C LEU A 257 -5.39 -3.32 -7.66
N LEU A 258 -6.31 -2.50 -7.15
CA LEU A 258 -7.70 -2.46 -7.60
C LEU A 258 -7.79 -2.08 -9.08
N GLN A 259 -7.06 -1.05 -9.50
CA GLN A 259 -6.99 -0.66 -10.90
C GLN A 259 -6.43 -1.80 -11.77
N ARG A 260 -5.30 -2.40 -11.38
CA ARG A 260 -4.71 -3.54 -12.11
C ARG A 260 -5.65 -4.75 -12.16
N TYR A 261 -6.41 -4.99 -11.10
CA TYR A 261 -7.41 -6.05 -11.07
C TYR A 261 -8.54 -5.79 -12.06
N GLN A 262 -9.05 -4.56 -12.14
CA GLN A 262 -10.06 -4.16 -13.13
C GLN A 262 -9.53 -4.29 -14.56
N GLU A 263 -8.29 -3.89 -14.81
CA GLU A 263 -7.63 -4.07 -16.12
C GLU A 263 -7.48 -5.56 -16.47
N ALA A 264 -7.09 -6.40 -15.51
CA ALA A 264 -6.98 -7.85 -15.70
C ALA A 264 -8.35 -8.51 -15.98
N LEU A 265 -9.40 -8.10 -15.27
CA LEU A 265 -10.77 -8.55 -15.55
C LEU A 265 -11.24 -8.16 -16.95
N MET A 266 -10.92 -6.93 -17.39
CA MET A 266 -11.22 -6.48 -18.74
C MET A 266 -10.47 -7.35 -19.77
N SER A 267 -9.18 -7.60 -19.55
CA SER A 267 -8.37 -8.47 -20.41
C SER A 267 -8.94 -9.90 -20.48
N GLU A 268 -9.29 -10.49 -19.33
CA GLU A 268 -9.96 -11.80 -19.27
C GLU A 268 -11.26 -11.82 -20.09
N SER A 269 -12.09 -10.78 -19.96
CA SER A 269 -13.35 -10.68 -20.71
C SER A 269 -13.14 -10.57 -22.23
N ILE A 270 -12.07 -9.88 -22.67
CA ILE A 270 -11.70 -9.74 -24.09
C ILE A 270 -11.25 -11.07 -24.67
N GLU A 271 -10.44 -11.83 -23.93
CA GLU A 271 -10.00 -13.19 -24.31
C GLU A 271 -11.18 -14.17 -24.35
N HIS A 272 -12.11 -14.07 -23.40
CA HIS A 272 -13.35 -14.86 -23.40
C HIS A 272 -14.24 -14.56 -24.60
N GLY A 273 -14.44 -13.28 -24.92
CA GLY A 273 -15.22 -12.81 -26.06
C GLY A 273 -14.58 -13.05 -27.44
N LYS A 274 -13.36 -13.62 -27.49
CA LYS A 274 -12.54 -13.77 -28.71
C LYS A 274 -12.33 -12.43 -29.43
N LYS A 275 -12.32 -11.29 -28.73
CA LYS A 275 -12.18 -9.94 -29.33
C LYS A 275 -10.74 -9.41 -29.33
N GLY A 276 -9.79 -10.15 -28.75
CA GLY A 276 -8.37 -9.81 -28.81
C GLY A 276 -7.71 -10.21 -30.14
N ASP A 277 -6.41 -9.97 -30.27
CA ASP A 277 -5.62 -10.39 -31.44
C ASP A 277 -5.74 -11.89 -31.69
N GLN A 278 -6.31 -12.26 -32.83
CA GLN A 278 -6.54 -13.65 -33.21
C GLN A 278 -5.42 -14.14 -34.14
N VAL A 279 -4.74 -15.21 -33.74
CA VAL A 279 -3.98 -16.01 -34.70
C VAL A 279 -5.00 -16.70 -35.62
N ARG A 280 -5.06 -16.25 -36.87
CA ARG A 280 -5.93 -16.84 -37.90
C ARG A 280 -5.09 -17.63 -38.88
N LEU A 281 -5.61 -18.77 -39.32
CA LEU A 281 -5.00 -19.52 -40.41
C LEU A 281 -5.22 -18.74 -41.70
N LEU A 282 -4.15 -18.18 -42.27
CA LEU A 282 -4.23 -17.35 -43.47
C LEU A 282 -4.43 -18.23 -44.72
N ASP A 283 -3.63 -19.28 -44.87
CA ASP A 283 -3.67 -20.19 -46.02
C ASP A 283 -3.67 -21.66 -45.56
N PRO A 284 -4.79 -22.39 -45.67
CA PRO A 284 -4.86 -23.79 -45.30
C PRO A 284 -4.16 -24.67 -46.34
N ALA A 285 -3.51 -25.74 -45.89
CA ALA A 285 -2.87 -26.70 -46.78
C ALA A 285 -3.90 -27.43 -47.65
N ILE A 286 -3.71 -27.36 -48.97
CA ILE A 286 -4.53 -28.08 -49.95
C ILE A 286 -4.17 -29.57 -50.03
N LEU A 287 -5.18 -30.43 -50.10
CA LEU A 287 -5.01 -31.87 -50.30
C LEU A 287 -4.55 -32.14 -51.75
N SER A 288 -3.45 -32.86 -51.92
CA SER A 288 -3.01 -33.29 -53.25
C SER A 288 -4.01 -34.31 -53.81
N THR A 289 -4.63 -33.98 -54.95
CA THR A 289 -5.54 -34.87 -55.69
C THR A 289 -4.81 -35.90 -56.54
N ARG A 290 -3.49 -35.76 -56.70
CA ARG A 290 -2.64 -36.69 -57.45
C ARG A 290 -1.65 -37.40 -56.52
N PRO A 291 -1.40 -38.71 -56.74
CA PRO A 291 -0.39 -39.45 -55.99
C PRO A 291 1.01 -38.87 -56.26
N ALA A 292 1.77 -38.59 -55.20
CA ALA A 292 3.10 -37.96 -55.29
C ALA A 292 4.19 -38.94 -55.77
N ALA A 293 4.04 -40.23 -55.48
CA ALA A 293 4.90 -41.33 -55.94
C ALA A 293 4.21 -42.69 -55.71
N PRO A 294 4.68 -43.79 -56.34
CA PRO A 294 5.51 -43.87 -57.55
C PRO A 294 4.66 -43.82 -58.83
N ASN A 295 5.27 -43.40 -59.96
CA ASN A 295 4.59 -43.38 -61.25
C ASN A 295 4.20 -44.80 -61.67
N ARG A 296 2.90 -45.12 -61.57
CA ARG A 296 2.35 -46.46 -61.84
C ARG A 296 2.78 -47.01 -63.20
N LEU A 297 2.79 -46.16 -64.23
CA LEU A 297 3.28 -46.53 -65.57
C LEU A 297 4.74 -46.98 -65.58
N ARG A 298 5.63 -46.28 -64.86
CA ARG A 298 7.06 -46.62 -64.82
C ARG A 298 7.30 -47.98 -64.14
N LEU A 299 6.57 -48.28 -63.07
CA LEU A 299 6.64 -49.58 -62.40
C LEU A 299 6.18 -50.71 -63.31
N ILE A 300 5.08 -50.51 -64.04
CA ILE A 300 4.57 -51.49 -65.01
C ILE A 300 5.63 -51.76 -66.09
N PHE A 301 6.26 -50.73 -66.64
CA PHE A 301 7.33 -50.90 -67.65
C PHE A 301 8.55 -51.66 -67.10
N ILE A 302 9.00 -51.33 -65.88
CA ILE A 302 10.13 -52.04 -65.25
C ILE A 302 9.77 -53.51 -65.00
N GLY A 303 8.57 -53.78 -64.47
CA GLY A 303 8.10 -55.15 -64.25
C GLY A 303 8.00 -55.96 -65.54
N LEU A 304 7.51 -55.34 -66.62
CA LEU A 304 7.45 -55.97 -67.94
C LEU A 304 8.86 -56.35 -68.43
N ILE A 305 9.80 -55.40 -68.42
CA ILE A 305 11.19 -55.63 -68.87
C ILE A 305 11.85 -56.73 -68.04
N LEU A 306 11.67 -56.71 -66.71
CA LEU A 306 12.23 -57.72 -65.82
C LEU A 306 11.66 -59.12 -66.12
N SER A 307 10.35 -59.21 -66.39
CA SER A 307 9.70 -60.50 -66.69
C SER A 307 10.21 -61.12 -68.00
N ILE A 308 10.39 -60.29 -69.04
CA ILE A 308 10.97 -60.73 -70.33
C ILE A 308 12.43 -61.15 -70.13
N GLY A 309 13.20 -60.37 -69.37
CA GLY A 309 14.59 -60.69 -69.05
C GLY A 309 14.73 -62.01 -68.30
N LEU A 310 13.90 -62.27 -67.29
CA LEU A 310 13.87 -63.53 -66.55
C LEU A 310 13.47 -64.71 -67.44
N ALA A 311 12.44 -64.55 -68.29
CA ALA A 311 12.05 -65.60 -69.22
C ALA A 311 13.20 -65.96 -70.19
N GLY A 312 13.86 -64.95 -70.77
CA GLY A 312 15.03 -65.16 -71.62
C GLY A 312 16.18 -65.83 -70.88
N ALA A 313 16.48 -65.40 -69.65
CA ALA A 313 17.51 -66.01 -68.81
C ALA A 313 17.20 -67.47 -68.47
N THR A 314 15.94 -67.81 -68.20
CA THR A 314 15.55 -69.21 -67.93
C THR A 314 15.72 -70.10 -69.16
N VAL A 315 15.34 -69.62 -70.35
CA VAL A 315 15.54 -70.37 -71.60
C VAL A 315 17.03 -70.57 -71.87
N TRP A 316 17.83 -69.52 -71.73
CA TRP A 316 19.29 -69.59 -71.90
C TRP A 316 19.95 -70.58 -70.92
N LEU A 317 19.51 -70.59 -69.65
CA LEU A 317 20.04 -71.50 -68.64
C LEU A 317 19.69 -72.98 -68.93
N ILE A 318 18.47 -73.22 -69.43
CA ILE A 318 18.03 -74.57 -69.85
C ILE A 318 18.88 -75.04 -71.03
N GLU A 319 19.04 -74.19 -72.05
CA GLU A 319 19.84 -74.50 -73.24
C GLU A 319 21.31 -74.77 -72.88
N HIS A 320 21.90 -73.91 -72.04
CA HIS A 320 23.31 -74.06 -71.64
C HIS A 320 23.56 -75.32 -70.78
N ARG A 321 22.53 -75.86 -70.13
CA ARG A 321 22.61 -77.13 -69.39
C ARG A 321 22.21 -78.35 -70.21
N ASP A 322 21.74 -78.17 -71.44
CA ASP A 322 21.48 -79.28 -72.33
C ASP A 322 22.81 -79.78 -72.92
N THR A 323 23.21 -80.99 -72.51
CA THR A 323 24.42 -81.66 -73.02
C THR A 323 24.09 -82.59 -74.19
N SER A 324 22.93 -82.44 -74.83
CA SER A 324 22.51 -83.27 -75.96
C SER A 324 23.05 -82.71 -77.29
N PHE A 325 23.63 -83.59 -78.11
CA PHE A 325 24.06 -83.25 -79.46
C PHE A 325 22.83 -83.13 -80.38
N HIS A 326 22.56 -81.92 -80.88
CA HIS A 326 21.35 -81.65 -81.66
C HIS A 326 21.57 -81.76 -83.17
N THR A 327 22.83 -81.66 -83.61
CA THR A 327 23.19 -81.71 -85.03
C THR A 327 24.26 -82.75 -85.31
N LEU A 328 24.21 -83.36 -86.50
CA LEU A 328 25.14 -84.42 -86.92
C LEU A 328 26.59 -83.91 -86.90
N THR A 329 26.79 -82.66 -87.30
CA THR A 329 28.09 -81.96 -87.31
C THR A 329 28.70 -81.82 -85.91
N GLU A 330 27.86 -81.62 -84.88
CA GLU A 330 28.28 -81.47 -83.48
C GLU A 330 28.74 -82.80 -82.89
N LEU A 331 28.03 -83.90 -83.23
CA LEU A 331 28.39 -85.25 -82.83
C LEU A 331 29.69 -85.72 -83.51
N GLU A 332 29.87 -85.45 -84.81
CA GLU A 332 31.09 -85.76 -85.56
C GLU A 332 32.30 -84.97 -85.06
N ALA A 333 32.12 -83.67 -84.76
CA ALA A 333 33.18 -82.83 -84.21
C ALA A 333 33.65 -83.28 -82.82
N PHE A 334 32.73 -83.76 -81.97
CA PHE A 334 33.07 -84.25 -80.63
C PHE A 334 33.71 -85.65 -80.66
N THR A 335 33.13 -86.58 -81.42
CA THR A 335 33.56 -87.99 -81.41
C THR A 335 34.69 -88.29 -82.40
N LYS A 336 34.92 -87.43 -83.40
CA LYS A 336 35.89 -87.60 -84.50
C LYS A 336 35.70 -88.88 -85.32
N LEU A 337 34.50 -89.45 -85.29
CA LEU A 337 34.12 -90.68 -86.00
C LEU A 337 33.06 -90.36 -87.07
N PRO A 338 33.13 -90.97 -88.28
CA PRO A 338 32.12 -90.75 -89.31
C PRO A 338 30.79 -91.42 -88.95
N VAL A 339 29.67 -90.70 -89.10
CA VAL A 339 28.32 -91.22 -88.80
C VAL A 339 27.82 -92.09 -89.96
N LEU A 340 27.71 -93.41 -89.73
CA LEU A 340 27.40 -94.39 -90.78
C LEU A 340 25.90 -94.53 -91.11
N ALA A 341 25.01 -94.27 -90.14
CA ALA A 341 23.57 -94.35 -90.35
C ALA A 341 22.79 -93.49 -89.32
N ARG A 342 21.71 -92.85 -89.77
CA ARG A 342 20.77 -92.11 -88.90
C ARG A 342 19.50 -92.95 -88.73
N ILE A 343 19.19 -93.32 -87.50
CA ILE A 343 17.92 -94.00 -87.19
C ILE A 343 16.83 -92.92 -87.06
N PRO A 344 15.79 -92.92 -87.92
CA PRO A 344 14.68 -91.98 -87.77
C PRO A 344 13.94 -92.30 -86.47
N ARG A 345 13.72 -91.26 -85.65
CA ARG A 345 12.96 -91.41 -84.40
C ARG A 345 11.50 -91.75 -84.74
N ILE A 346 11.06 -92.95 -84.39
CA ILE A 346 9.70 -93.41 -84.62
C ILE A 346 8.83 -92.94 -83.46
N ILE A 347 8.00 -91.92 -83.69
CA ILE A 347 7.15 -91.33 -82.65
C ILE A 347 6.00 -92.30 -82.34
N THR A 348 5.96 -92.80 -81.11
CA THR A 348 4.89 -93.69 -80.64
C THR A 348 3.72 -92.86 -80.09
N LYS A 349 2.46 -93.33 -80.17
CA LYS A 349 1.29 -92.63 -79.61
C LYS A 349 1.45 -92.27 -78.12
N ALA A 350 2.19 -93.08 -77.36
CA ALA A 350 2.55 -92.79 -75.97
C ALA A 350 3.48 -91.57 -75.82
N ASP A 351 4.47 -91.41 -76.71
CA ASP A 351 5.40 -90.26 -76.71
C ASP A 351 4.71 -88.95 -77.08
N ALA A 352 3.77 -88.99 -78.04
CA ALA A 352 2.97 -87.81 -78.40
C ALA A 352 2.14 -87.29 -77.22
N SER A 353 1.55 -88.21 -76.42
CA SER A 353 0.80 -87.84 -75.21
C SER A 353 1.69 -87.31 -74.08
N ARG A 354 2.92 -87.83 -73.93
CA ARG A 354 3.91 -87.35 -72.95
C ARG A 354 4.40 -85.95 -73.32
N TRP A 355 4.68 -85.71 -74.60
CA TRP A 355 5.10 -84.40 -75.09
C TRP A 355 3.98 -83.36 -74.90
N GLN A 356 2.73 -83.69 -75.24
CA GLN A 356 1.59 -82.81 -74.97
C GLN A 356 1.44 -82.53 -73.47
N ARG A 357 1.54 -83.55 -72.60
CA ARG A 357 1.49 -83.35 -71.13
C ARG A 357 2.62 -82.44 -70.65
N GLN A 358 3.86 -82.61 -71.14
CA GLN A 358 4.99 -81.75 -70.76
C GLN A 358 4.80 -80.29 -71.23
N VAL A 359 4.28 -80.09 -72.45
CA VAL A 359 3.94 -78.74 -72.95
C VAL A 359 2.80 -78.11 -72.14
N TRP A 360 1.78 -78.89 -71.78
CA TRP A 360 0.68 -78.43 -70.91
C TRP A 360 1.16 -78.11 -69.49
N ILE A 361 2.05 -78.90 -68.91
CA ILE A 361 2.65 -78.63 -67.59
C ILE A 361 3.53 -77.38 -67.65
N GLY A 362 4.34 -77.22 -68.71
CA GLY A 362 5.19 -76.04 -68.89
C GLY A 362 4.39 -74.75 -69.07
N THR A 363 3.34 -74.79 -69.89
CA THR A 363 2.42 -73.65 -70.08
C THR A 363 1.63 -73.32 -68.82
N ALA A 364 1.16 -74.33 -68.08
CA ALA A 364 0.52 -74.13 -66.78
C ALA A 364 1.48 -73.50 -65.76
N ALA A 365 2.73 -73.97 -65.67
CA ALA A 365 3.74 -73.40 -64.79
C ALA A 365 4.07 -71.94 -65.13
N ALA A 366 4.16 -71.60 -66.41
CA ALA A 366 4.38 -70.23 -66.87
C ALA A 366 3.21 -69.30 -66.50
N LEU A 367 1.95 -69.77 -66.66
CA LEU A 367 0.76 -69.01 -66.27
C LEU A 367 0.70 -68.79 -64.75
N VAL A 368 1.04 -69.81 -63.95
CA VAL A 368 1.12 -69.69 -62.49
C VAL A 368 2.20 -68.70 -62.07
N GLY A 369 3.39 -68.74 -62.69
CA GLY A 369 4.46 -67.79 -62.45
C GLY A 369 4.06 -66.34 -62.77
N LEU A 370 3.35 -66.13 -63.88
CA LEU A 370 2.83 -64.82 -64.28
C LEU A 370 1.75 -64.32 -63.30
N ALA A 371 0.86 -65.20 -62.85
CA ALA A 371 -0.17 -64.87 -61.86
C ALA A 371 0.45 -64.50 -60.50
N ILE A 372 1.49 -65.21 -60.06
CA ILE A 372 2.23 -64.87 -58.83
C ILE A 372 2.91 -63.51 -58.97
N LEU A 373 3.60 -63.23 -60.07
CA LEU A 373 4.24 -61.93 -60.34
C LEU A 373 3.23 -60.78 -60.40
N ALA A 374 2.10 -60.98 -61.07
CA ALA A 374 1.02 -60.00 -61.12
C ALA A 374 0.41 -59.76 -59.73
N GLY A 375 0.19 -60.84 -58.95
CA GLY A 375 -0.30 -60.78 -57.58
C GLY A 375 0.66 -60.07 -56.64
N THR A 376 1.96 -60.39 -56.68
CA THR A 376 2.98 -59.69 -55.87
C THR A 376 3.10 -58.23 -56.27
N THR A 377 3.04 -57.91 -57.57
CA THR A 377 3.06 -56.52 -58.06
C THR A 377 1.83 -55.76 -57.58
N HIS A 378 0.64 -56.37 -57.62
CA HIS A 378 -0.59 -55.74 -57.14
C HIS A 378 -0.56 -55.50 -55.62
N TYR A 379 -0.11 -56.50 -54.85
CA TYR A 379 0.04 -56.42 -53.41
C TYR A 379 1.03 -55.31 -53.00
N ILE A 380 2.21 -55.28 -53.63
CA ILE A 380 3.23 -54.25 -53.43
C ILE A 380 2.71 -52.85 -53.85
N ALA A 381 1.89 -52.77 -54.91
CA ALA A 381 1.31 -51.51 -55.37
C ALA A 381 0.14 -51.00 -54.49
N GLN A 382 -0.49 -51.86 -53.69
CA GLN A 382 -1.48 -51.46 -52.68
C GLN A 382 -0.82 -51.04 -51.36
N GLY A 383 0.33 -51.65 -51.01
CA GLY A 383 1.16 -51.30 -49.84
C GLY A 383 2.00 -50.03 -50.05
N ASN A 384 1.36 -48.88 -50.15
CA ASN A 384 1.98 -47.62 -50.55
C ASN A 384 2.99 -47.02 -49.54
N GLU A 385 3.17 -47.62 -48.35
CA GLU A 385 4.01 -47.06 -47.28
C GLU A 385 5.48 -47.52 -47.33
N GLN A 386 5.76 -48.75 -47.80
CA GLN A 386 7.12 -49.31 -47.75
C GLN A 386 8.01 -48.88 -48.93
N LEU A 387 7.42 -48.59 -50.09
CA LEU A 387 8.17 -48.15 -51.28
C LEU A 387 8.69 -46.70 -51.16
N VAL A 388 8.02 -45.85 -50.38
CA VAL A 388 8.45 -44.46 -50.14
C VAL A 388 9.79 -44.46 -49.40
N TRP A 389 9.94 -45.31 -48.39
CA TRP A 389 11.17 -45.40 -47.58
C TRP A 389 12.39 -45.86 -48.39
N LEU A 390 12.18 -46.73 -49.39
CA LEU A 390 13.27 -47.27 -50.23
C LEU A 390 13.81 -46.26 -51.26
N PHE A 391 12.99 -45.32 -51.72
CA PHE A 391 13.39 -44.33 -52.74
C PHE A 391 13.77 -42.96 -52.16
N GLU A 392 13.40 -42.68 -50.91
CA GLU A 392 13.78 -41.44 -50.22
C GLU A 392 15.25 -41.46 -49.75
N SER A 393 15.83 -42.65 -49.53
CA SER A 393 17.24 -42.81 -49.11
C SER A 393 18.28 -42.46 -50.18
N LYS A 394 17.87 -42.03 -51.39
CA LYS A 394 18.78 -41.71 -52.50
C LYS A 394 18.85 -40.21 -52.86
N ARG A 395 18.21 -39.35 -52.07
CA ARG A 395 18.37 -37.89 -52.13
C ARG A 395 18.81 -37.35 -50.77
N SER A 396 20.03 -37.69 -50.38
CA SER A 396 20.84 -36.88 -49.46
C SER A 396 22.07 -36.42 -50.21
#